data_AF-A0A257M1S0-F1
#
_entry.id   AF-A0A257M1S0-F1
#
_cell.length_a   1.000
_cell.length_b   1.000
_cell.length_c   1.000
_cell.angle_alpha   90.00
_cell.angle_beta   90.00
_cell.angle_gamma   90.00
#
_symmetry.space_group_name_H-M   'P 1'
#
loop_
_entity.id
_entity.type
_entity.pdbx_description
1 polymer ?
#
loop_
_entity_poly.entity_id
_entity_poly.type
_entity_poly.pdbx_seq_one_letter_code
_entity_poly.pdbx_strand_id
1 'polypeptide(L)'
;MKVSSVLILLSAAVGLAHADDAKALFQVQCSACHAVDHALVGPSLVEIAGLYRTNPDGFVQWCMKPGRKRLAGIEMPSMAAVGEPALRQIHAYILSESAGKKEVKASEIDVFAVPRAMVRRPQVQRMFLPDASPAAIAVALPGDLSYCFDATECRLRYVWKGGFINASGYWRGNGNRQAEIDGEILYRESAFPLIGGSEGTAKFIGYSTKDGLPSFRYSRGGMQVVETIRPLADGSGIERVFEIENAVPLKIEVAAPARAESSSGGLALTAAQAKSFTLTLHWK
;
A
#
# COMPACT_ATOMS: atom_id res chain seq x y z
N MET A 1 -30.89 -47.56 57.08
CA MET A 1 -29.92 -47.71 55.97
C MET A 1 -30.65 -47.64 54.64
N LYS A 2 -30.59 -46.51 53.93
CA LYS A 2 -30.80 -46.44 52.47
C LYS A 2 -29.86 -45.36 51.95
N VAL A 3 -28.87 -45.81 51.19
CA VAL A 3 -27.79 -44.99 50.63
C VAL A 3 -28.31 -44.30 49.38
N SER A 4 -28.07 -43.00 49.30
CA SER A 4 -28.31 -42.16 48.11
C SER A 4 -27.47 -42.62 46.92
N SER A 5 -28.10 -42.69 45.75
CA SER A 5 -27.37 -42.68 44.47
C SER A 5 -27.58 -41.32 43.81
N VAL A 6 -26.60 -40.43 43.96
CA VAL A 6 -26.46 -39.22 43.14
C VAL A 6 -25.51 -39.59 42.01
N LEU A 7 -26.06 -39.73 40.80
CA LEU A 7 -25.28 -39.92 39.57
C LEU A 7 -24.84 -38.52 39.09
N ILE A 8 -23.57 -38.18 39.29
CA ILE A 8 -23.00 -36.91 38.85
C ILE A 8 -22.67 -37.00 37.35
N LEU A 9 -23.41 -36.24 36.54
CA LEU A 9 -23.09 -35.92 35.14
C LEU A 9 -21.86 -34.99 35.13
N LEU A 10 -20.67 -35.52 34.81
CA LEU A 10 -19.42 -34.75 34.71
C LEU A 10 -18.66 -35.01 33.39
N SER A 11 -19.34 -35.02 32.25
CA SER A 11 -18.70 -35.30 30.95
C SER A 11 -18.79 -34.18 29.92
N ALA A 12 -19.52 -33.08 30.19
CA ALA A 12 -19.63 -31.96 29.25
C ALA A 12 -18.57 -30.85 29.46
N ALA A 13 -18.17 -30.59 30.72
CA ALA A 13 -17.33 -29.43 31.05
C ALA A 13 -15.87 -29.53 30.55
N VAL A 14 -15.31 -30.75 30.46
CA VAL A 14 -13.92 -30.98 30.04
C VAL A 14 -13.74 -30.77 28.53
N GLY A 15 -14.76 -31.06 27.72
CA GLY A 15 -14.72 -30.88 26.26
C GLY A 15 -14.76 -29.41 25.82
N LEU A 16 -15.47 -28.55 26.57
CA LEU A 16 -15.52 -27.10 26.31
C LEU A 16 -14.20 -26.40 26.65
N ALA A 17 -13.58 -26.74 27.79
CA ALA A 17 -12.30 -26.14 28.21
C ALA A 17 -11.18 -26.38 27.18
N HIS A 18 -11.08 -27.60 26.63
CA HIS A 18 -10.09 -27.92 25.60
C HIS A 18 -10.35 -27.25 24.24
N ALA A 19 -11.61 -26.96 23.90
CA ALA A 19 -11.96 -26.27 22.67
C ALA A 19 -11.61 -24.76 22.75
N ASP A 20 -11.83 -24.15 23.90
CA ASP A 20 -11.46 -22.74 24.15
C ASP A 20 -9.94 -22.56 24.17
N ASP A 21 -9.19 -23.52 24.73
CA ASP A 21 -7.72 -23.52 24.69
C ASP A 21 -7.20 -23.64 23.25
N ALA A 22 -7.77 -24.53 22.44
CA ALA A 22 -7.38 -24.73 21.05
C ALA A 22 -7.66 -23.49 20.18
N LYS A 23 -8.79 -22.83 20.42
CA LYS A 23 -9.14 -21.56 19.78
C LYS A 23 -8.18 -20.44 20.16
N ALA A 24 -7.85 -20.31 21.44
CA ALA A 24 -6.89 -19.31 21.92
C ALA A 24 -5.49 -19.53 21.32
N LEU A 25 -5.03 -20.79 21.27
CA LEU A 25 -3.78 -21.16 20.60
C LEU A 25 -3.80 -20.79 19.12
N PHE A 26 -4.87 -21.10 18.39
CA PHE A 26 -5.00 -20.71 16.98
C PHE A 26 -5.00 -19.19 16.79
N GLN A 27 -5.69 -18.44 17.64
CA GLN A 27 -5.76 -16.97 17.57
C GLN A 27 -4.38 -16.32 17.76
N VAL A 28 -3.55 -16.85 18.65
CA VAL A 28 -2.22 -16.29 18.88
C VAL A 28 -1.22 -16.70 17.79
N GLN A 29 -1.32 -17.95 17.31
CA GLN A 29 -0.26 -18.53 16.47
C GLN A 29 -0.55 -18.51 14.96
N CYS A 30 -1.82 -18.47 14.55
CA CYS A 30 -2.20 -18.79 13.16
C CYS A 30 -3.15 -17.78 12.51
N SER A 31 -4.00 -17.08 13.28
CA SER A 31 -5.05 -16.23 12.71
C SER A 31 -4.54 -14.98 12.00
N ALA A 32 -3.27 -14.60 12.21
CA ALA A 32 -2.64 -13.51 11.46
C ALA A 32 -2.48 -13.84 9.96
N CYS A 33 -2.40 -15.14 9.62
CA CYS A 33 -2.12 -15.59 8.25
C CYS A 33 -3.23 -16.45 7.66
N HIS A 34 -4.07 -17.08 8.48
CA HIS A 34 -5.10 -18.03 8.05
C HIS A 34 -6.49 -17.56 8.47
N ALA A 35 -7.43 -17.54 7.51
CA ALA A 35 -8.83 -17.28 7.76
C ALA A 35 -9.67 -18.55 7.58
N VAL A 36 -10.90 -18.54 8.08
CA VAL A 36 -11.76 -19.75 8.11
C VAL A 36 -12.09 -20.22 6.69
N ASP A 37 -12.57 -19.32 5.84
CA ASP A 37 -13.24 -19.65 4.58
C ASP A 37 -12.59 -19.05 3.33
N HIS A 38 -11.52 -18.25 3.46
CA HIS A 38 -10.80 -17.66 2.33
C HIS A 38 -9.29 -17.65 2.58
N ALA A 39 -8.51 -17.58 1.50
CA ALA A 39 -7.08 -17.36 1.58
C ALA A 39 -6.78 -15.92 2.03
N LEU A 40 -5.86 -15.76 2.99
CA LEU A 40 -5.42 -14.45 3.52
C LEU A 40 -3.95 -14.23 3.15
N VAL A 41 -3.04 -14.80 3.95
CA VAL A 41 -1.62 -14.93 3.63
C VAL A 41 -1.32 -16.39 3.29
N GLY A 42 -1.85 -17.31 4.10
CA GLY A 42 -1.90 -18.74 3.86
C GLY A 42 -3.28 -19.19 3.35
N PRO A 43 -3.41 -20.49 3.02
CA PRO A 43 -4.71 -21.09 2.66
C PRO A 43 -5.75 -20.96 3.78
N SER A 44 -7.02 -21.07 3.41
CA SER A 44 -8.14 -21.08 4.35
C SER A 44 -8.12 -22.32 5.25
N LEU A 45 -8.85 -22.27 6.37
CA LEU A 45 -9.08 -23.45 7.21
C LEU A 45 -9.90 -24.51 6.49
N VAL A 46 -10.84 -24.11 5.61
CA VAL A 46 -11.59 -25.04 4.75
C VAL A 46 -10.65 -25.85 3.86
N GLU A 47 -9.66 -25.21 3.22
CA GLU A 47 -8.66 -25.90 2.40
C GLU A 47 -7.75 -26.78 3.26
N ILE A 48 -7.21 -26.25 4.37
CA ILE A 48 -6.34 -27.00 5.28
C ILE A 48 -7.07 -28.25 5.80
N ALA A 49 -8.32 -28.10 6.23
CA ALA A 49 -9.15 -29.21 6.65
C ALA A 49 -9.34 -30.21 5.52
N GLY A 50 -9.51 -29.78 4.27
CA GLY A 50 -9.55 -30.66 3.11
C GLY A 50 -8.29 -31.50 2.91
N LEU A 51 -7.11 -30.89 3.11
CA LEU A 51 -5.81 -31.54 2.93
C LEU A 51 -5.44 -32.51 4.06
N TYR A 52 -5.81 -32.18 5.30
CA TYR A 52 -5.32 -32.88 6.49
C TYR A 52 -6.40 -33.56 7.34
N ARG A 53 -7.68 -33.57 6.91
CA ARG A 53 -8.81 -34.20 7.64
C ARG A 53 -8.48 -35.57 8.22
N THR A 54 -7.85 -36.41 7.41
CA THR A 54 -7.49 -37.80 7.73
C THR A 54 -6.00 -37.98 8.00
N ASN A 55 -5.22 -36.89 8.03
CA ASN A 55 -3.77 -36.92 8.19
C ASN A 55 -3.27 -35.86 9.19
N PRO A 56 -3.61 -36.00 10.48
CA PRO A 56 -3.15 -35.08 11.52
C PRO A 56 -1.63 -35.07 11.71
N ASP A 57 -0.95 -36.20 11.47
CA ASP A 57 0.52 -36.26 11.56
C ASP A 57 1.17 -35.46 10.44
N GLY A 58 0.63 -35.54 9.22
CA GLY A 58 1.08 -34.71 8.10
C GLY A 58 0.87 -33.22 8.35
N PHE A 59 -0.20 -32.82 9.04
CA PHE A 59 -0.41 -31.43 9.46
C PHE A 59 0.70 -30.98 10.41
N VAL A 60 0.96 -31.77 11.46
CA VAL A 60 2.01 -31.45 12.44
C VAL A 60 3.38 -31.36 11.77
N GLN A 61 3.75 -32.35 10.94
CA GLN A 61 5.03 -32.34 10.23
C GLN A 61 5.17 -31.12 9.32
N TRP A 62 4.09 -30.76 8.60
CA TRP A 62 4.06 -29.57 7.77
C TRP A 62 4.25 -28.28 8.59
N CYS A 63 3.55 -28.13 9.72
CA CYS A 63 3.70 -26.97 10.58
C CYS A 63 5.10 -26.87 11.20
N MET A 64 5.71 -27.99 11.56
CA MET A 64 7.06 -28.01 12.16
C MET A 64 8.14 -27.68 11.12
N LYS A 65 8.03 -28.23 9.90
CA LYS A 65 9.01 -28.08 8.82
C LYS A 65 8.31 -27.79 7.49
N PRO A 66 7.72 -26.59 7.33
CA PRO A 66 7.08 -26.21 6.10
C PRO A 66 8.13 -26.05 4.99
N GLY A 67 7.68 -26.19 3.75
CA GLY A 67 8.49 -25.91 2.57
C GLY A 67 7.70 -25.12 1.54
N ARG A 68 8.37 -24.69 0.48
CA ARG A 68 7.69 -24.04 -0.65
C ARG A 68 6.78 -25.01 -1.40
N LYS A 69 5.46 -24.86 -1.22
CA LYS A 69 4.44 -25.69 -1.91
C LYS A 69 3.88 -25.07 -3.17
N ARG A 70 3.89 -23.74 -3.27
CA ARG A 70 3.24 -22.99 -4.37
C ARG A 70 4.24 -22.02 -5.02
N LEU A 71 4.10 -21.84 -6.33
CA LEU A 71 4.91 -20.89 -7.10
C LEU A 71 4.61 -19.44 -6.69
N ALA A 72 3.34 -19.14 -6.39
CA ALA A 72 2.86 -17.87 -5.88
C ALA A 72 2.52 -17.92 -4.37
N GLY A 73 2.78 -16.83 -3.64
CA GLY A 73 2.58 -16.71 -2.19
C GLY A 73 3.88 -16.78 -1.38
N ILE A 74 3.83 -16.35 -0.12
CA ILE A 74 4.97 -16.46 0.79
C ILE A 74 5.10 -17.90 1.32
N GLU A 75 6.32 -18.31 1.62
CA GLU A 75 6.57 -19.59 2.29
C GLU A 75 6.11 -19.51 3.75
N MET A 76 5.38 -20.54 4.21
CA MET A 76 4.91 -20.60 5.59
C MET A 76 6.13 -20.70 6.53
N PRO A 77 6.22 -19.86 7.59
CA PRO A 77 7.30 -19.97 8.58
C PRO A 77 7.13 -21.24 9.43
N SER A 78 8.23 -21.77 9.95
CA SER A 78 8.20 -22.91 10.87
C SER A 78 7.46 -22.54 12.16
N MET A 79 6.50 -23.38 12.55
CA MET A 79 5.74 -23.29 13.79
C MET A 79 6.28 -24.24 14.87
N ALA A 80 7.55 -24.64 14.77
CA ALA A 80 8.14 -25.63 15.68
C ALA A 80 8.09 -25.23 17.16
N ALA A 81 8.12 -23.93 17.44
CA ALA A 81 8.03 -23.38 18.80
C ALA A 81 6.66 -23.62 19.46
N VAL A 82 5.59 -23.89 18.69
CA VAL A 82 4.25 -24.21 19.22
C VAL A 82 4.23 -25.61 19.85
N GLY A 83 5.03 -26.54 19.31
CA GLY A 83 5.11 -27.91 19.79
C GLY A 83 3.96 -28.82 19.32
N GLU A 84 4.24 -30.12 19.18
CA GLU A 84 3.30 -31.07 18.57
C GLU A 84 1.96 -31.20 19.29
N PRO A 85 1.88 -31.26 20.63
CA PRO A 85 0.58 -31.40 21.32
C PRO A 85 -0.36 -30.22 21.04
N ALA A 86 0.17 -28.99 21.05
CA ALA A 86 -0.61 -27.79 20.75
C ALA A 86 -0.98 -27.71 19.27
N LEU A 87 -0.09 -28.12 18.36
CA LEU A 87 -0.42 -28.21 16.92
C LEU A 87 -1.56 -29.21 16.65
N ARG A 88 -1.65 -30.32 17.40
CA ARG A 88 -2.78 -31.26 17.28
C ARG A 88 -4.09 -30.65 17.79
N GLN A 89 -4.05 -29.85 18.85
CA GLN A 89 -5.23 -29.11 19.33
C GLN A 89 -5.68 -28.07 18.29
N ILE A 90 -4.73 -27.32 17.72
CA ILE A 90 -5.00 -26.39 16.62
C ILE A 90 -5.60 -27.11 15.42
N HIS A 91 -5.09 -28.29 15.04
CA HIS A 91 -5.67 -29.09 13.95
C HIS A 91 -7.13 -29.47 14.24
N ALA A 92 -7.43 -29.94 15.46
CA ALA A 92 -8.80 -30.27 15.86
C ALA A 92 -9.72 -29.04 15.77
N TYR A 93 -9.24 -27.87 16.22
CA TYR A 93 -9.96 -26.60 16.08
C TYR A 93 -10.20 -26.23 14.61
N ILE A 94 -9.20 -26.40 13.73
CA ILE A 94 -9.34 -26.14 12.29
C ILE A 94 -10.45 -27.02 11.69
N LEU A 95 -10.50 -28.30 12.06
CA LEU A 95 -11.56 -29.20 11.59
C LEU A 95 -12.94 -28.82 12.11
N SER A 96 -13.06 -28.40 13.37
CA SER A 96 -14.34 -27.97 13.93
C SER A 96 -14.83 -26.65 13.35
N GLU A 97 -13.94 -25.65 13.25
CA GLU A 97 -14.28 -24.29 12.83
C GLU A 97 -14.63 -24.23 11.33
N SER A 98 -13.99 -25.07 10.52
CA SER A 98 -14.27 -25.18 9.09
C SER A 98 -15.43 -26.12 8.75
N ALA A 99 -15.98 -26.86 9.73
CA ALA A 99 -17.03 -27.84 9.47
C ALA A 99 -18.28 -27.17 8.87
N GLY A 100 -18.71 -27.67 7.70
CA GLY A 100 -19.87 -27.13 6.98
C GLY A 100 -19.67 -25.74 6.34
N LYS A 101 -18.49 -25.13 6.50
CA LYS A 101 -18.11 -23.91 5.80
C LYS A 101 -17.70 -24.24 4.36
N LYS A 102 -17.90 -23.29 3.46
CA LYS A 102 -17.49 -23.41 2.05
C LYS A 102 -16.37 -22.42 1.80
N GLU A 103 -15.46 -22.78 0.90
CA GLU A 103 -14.45 -21.85 0.42
C GLU A 103 -15.17 -20.67 -0.23
N VAL A 104 -15.04 -19.51 0.39
CA VAL A 104 -15.26 -18.24 -0.25
C VAL A 104 -14.00 -18.01 -1.06
N LYS A 105 -14.10 -18.21 -2.38
CA LYS A 105 -13.12 -17.59 -3.28
C LYS A 105 -13.02 -16.15 -2.84
N ALA A 106 -11.84 -15.72 -2.39
CA ALA A 106 -11.61 -14.35 -1.95
C ALA A 106 -12.34 -13.45 -2.94
N SER A 107 -13.40 -12.79 -2.46
CA SER A 107 -14.16 -11.88 -3.29
C SER A 107 -13.14 -10.91 -3.91
N GLU A 108 -13.41 -10.42 -5.11
CA GLU A 108 -12.67 -9.31 -5.74
C GLU A 108 -12.58 -8.03 -4.86
N ILE A 109 -13.08 -8.08 -3.62
CA ILE A 109 -12.80 -7.14 -2.54
C ILE A 109 -11.35 -7.31 -2.12
N ASP A 110 -10.55 -6.48 -2.74
CA ASP A 110 -9.17 -6.26 -2.38
C ASP A 110 -9.09 -5.58 -1.00
N VAL A 111 -8.76 -6.36 0.04
CA VAL A 111 -8.59 -5.86 1.43
C VAL A 111 -7.49 -4.79 1.56
N PHE A 112 -6.65 -4.62 0.53
CA PHE A 112 -5.64 -3.57 0.45
C PHE A 112 -6.06 -2.41 -0.47
N ALA A 113 -7.15 -2.53 -1.22
CA ALA A 113 -7.74 -1.41 -1.93
C ALA A 113 -8.50 -0.56 -0.92
N VAL A 114 -7.96 0.61 -0.61
CA VAL A 114 -8.65 1.59 0.23
C VAL A 114 -9.75 2.21 -0.62
N PRO A 115 -11.05 2.05 -0.27
CA PRO A 115 -12.12 2.70 -1.01
C PRO A 115 -11.87 4.21 -1.09
N ARG A 116 -12.24 4.86 -2.20
CA ARG A 116 -12.02 6.32 -2.40
C ARG A 116 -12.43 7.18 -1.19
N ALA A 117 -13.53 6.82 -0.52
CA ALA A 117 -14.05 7.52 0.66
C ALA A 117 -13.17 7.37 1.93
N MET A 118 -12.29 6.38 1.98
CA MET A 118 -11.40 6.09 3.11
C MET A 118 -9.95 6.55 2.86
N VAL A 119 -9.63 7.06 1.67
CA VAL A 119 -8.31 7.63 1.39
C VAL A 119 -8.14 8.88 2.25
N ARG A 120 -7.12 8.89 3.13
CA ARG A 120 -6.75 10.08 3.88
C ARG A 120 -6.19 11.11 2.90
N ARG A 121 -6.71 12.33 2.94
CA ARG A 121 -6.27 13.43 2.07
C ARG A 121 -5.96 14.67 2.91
N PRO A 122 -4.74 15.24 2.82
CA PRO A 122 -3.60 14.76 2.04
C PRO A 122 -2.96 13.48 2.61
N GLN A 123 -2.31 12.70 1.74
CA GLN A 123 -1.48 11.55 2.13
C GLN A 123 -0.28 11.40 1.19
N VAL A 124 0.86 10.98 1.74
CA VAL A 124 2.09 10.69 0.99
C VAL A 124 2.44 9.22 1.16
N GLN A 125 2.70 8.53 0.06
CA GLN A 125 3.07 7.12 0.07
C GLN A 125 4.20 6.85 -0.93
N ARG A 126 5.33 6.34 -0.44
CA ARG A 126 6.43 5.86 -1.30
C ARG A 126 6.08 4.48 -1.81
N MET A 127 6.12 4.30 -3.12
CA MET A 127 5.63 3.08 -3.76
C MET A 127 6.20 2.93 -5.16
N PHE A 128 6.31 1.70 -5.67
CA PHE A 128 6.62 1.49 -7.07
C PHE A 128 5.37 1.81 -7.90
N LEU A 129 5.42 2.87 -8.70
CA LEU A 129 4.32 3.28 -9.55
C LEU A 129 4.61 3.02 -11.03
N PRO A 130 3.58 2.87 -11.88
CA PRO A 130 3.76 2.71 -13.31
C PRO A 130 4.42 3.94 -13.92
N ASP A 131 5.20 3.74 -14.99
CA ASP A 131 5.86 4.81 -15.73
C ASP A 131 6.69 5.77 -14.85
N ALA A 132 7.29 5.27 -13.76
CA ALA A 132 8.15 6.02 -12.85
C ALA A 132 9.30 5.15 -12.34
N SER A 133 10.34 5.77 -11.77
CA SER A 133 11.42 5.04 -11.10
C SER A 133 10.91 4.31 -9.85
N PRO A 134 11.67 3.32 -9.33
CA PRO A 134 11.36 2.70 -8.03
C PRO A 134 11.33 3.66 -6.84
N ALA A 135 11.84 4.89 -6.99
CA ALA A 135 11.84 5.92 -5.95
C ALA A 135 10.59 6.82 -6.00
N ALA A 136 9.53 6.42 -6.71
CA ALA A 136 8.32 7.19 -6.85
C ALA A 136 7.57 7.42 -5.52
N ILE A 137 6.86 8.55 -5.48
CA ILE A 137 6.09 9.03 -4.34
C ILE A 137 4.70 9.38 -4.87
N ALA A 138 3.70 8.60 -4.46
CA ALA A 138 2.30 8.90 -4.66
C ALA A 138 1.85 9.93 -3.63
N VAL A 139 1.14 10.98 -4.07
CA VAL A 139 0.56 11.98 -3.16
C VAL A 139 -0.91 12.15 -3.47
N ALA A 140 -1.76 11.87 -2.49
CA ALA A 140 -3.18 12.20 -2.53
C ALA A 140 -3.34 13.66 -2.08
N LEU A 141 -3.87 14.52 -2.94
CA LEU A 141 -4.16 15.92 -2.62
C LEU A 141 -5.52 16.05 -1.92
N PRO A 142 -5.83 17.19 -1.25
CA PRO A 142 -7.22 17.54 -0.93
C PRO A 142 -8.13 17.46 -2.16
N GLY A 143 -9.41 17.11 -1.96
CA GLY A 143 -10.35 16.88 -3.07
C GLY A 143 -10.17 15.49 -3.68
N ASP A 144 -10.02 15.40 -5.00
CA ASP A 144 -9.92 14.12 -5.71
C ASP A 144 -8.76 14.00 -6.70
N LEU A 145 -7.81 14.92 -6.64
CA LEU A 145 -6.57 14.85 -7.41
C LEU A 145 -5.48 14.11 -6.65
N SER A 146 -4.62 13.44 -7.38
CA SER A 146 -3.45 12.75 -6.86
C SER A 146 -2.32 12.86 -7.89
N TYR A 147 -1.07 12.75 -7.47
CA TYR A 147 0.06 12.82 -8.39
C TYR A 147 1.21 11.88 -8.03
N CYS A 148 2.04 11.60 -9.04
CA CYS A 148 3.28 10.84 -8.90
C CYS A 148 4.46 11.80 -9.03
N PHE A 149 5.23 11.95 -7.95
CA PHE A 149 6.53 12.60 -7.98
C PHE A 149 7.63 11.55 -8.02
N ASP A 150 8.56 11.67 -8.95
CA ASP A 150 9.69 10.75 -9.09
C ASP A 150 10.92 11.34 -8.40
N ALA A 151 11.38 10.73 -7.31
CA ALA A 151 12.55 11.21 -6.58
C ALA A 151 13.88 10.92 -7.30
N THR A 152 13.93 9.97 -8.23
CA THR A 152 15.15 9.75 -9.04
C THR A 152 15.28 10.86 -10.08
N GLU A 153 14.18 11.21 -10.76
CA GLU A 153 14.20 12.25 -11.79
C GLU A 153 13.92 13.67 -11.25
N CYS A 154 13.57 13.78 -9.96
CA CYS A 154 13.15 15.01 -9.26
C CYS A 154 12.14 15.84 -10.05
N ARG A 155 11.04 15.21 -10.44
CA ARG A 155 9.98 15.85 -11.22
C ARG A 155 8.62 15.20 -11.01
N LEU A 156 7.58 15.93 -11.38
CA LEU A 156 6.25 15.39 -11.56
C LEU A 156 6.26 14.42 -12.76
N ARG A 157 5.56 13.30 -12.63
CA ARG A 157 5.37 12.33 -13.72
C ARG A 157 4.00 12.49 -14.34
N TYR A 158 2.97 12.46 -13.50
CA TYR A 158 1.59 12.55 -13.93
C TYR A 158 0.67 12.89 -12.77
N VAL A 159 -0.52 13.39 -13.12
CA VAL A 159 -1.62 13.74 -12.22
C VAL A 159 -2.85 12.98 -12.66
N TRP A 160 -3.60 12.44 -11.71
CA TRP A 160 -4.85 11.73 -11.97
C TRP A 160 -5.97 12.22 -11.05
N LYS A 161 -7.20 11.96 -11.49
CA LYS A 161 -8.44 12.25 -10.75
C LYS A 161 -9.15 10.96 -10.38
N GLY A 162 -9.65 10.89 -9.15
CA GLY A 162 -10.44 9.75 -8.65
C GLY A 162 -9.97 9.26 -7.29
N GLY A 163 -9.63 7.98 -7.23
CA GLY A 163 -9.05 7.34 -6.04
C GLY A 163 -7.60 7.74 -5.83
N PHE A 164 -6.85 6.86 -5.17
CA PHE A 164 -5.42 7.06 -4.92
C PHE A 164 -4.60 6.00 -5.66
N ILE A 165 -4.20 4.93 -4.96
CA ILE A 165 -3.47 3.82 -5.56
C ILE A 165 -4.02 2.50 -5.04
N ASN A 166 -4.05 1.49 -5.89
CA ASN A 166 -4.23 0.12 -5.47
C ASN A 166 -2.86 -0.54 -5.28
N ALA A 167 -2.44 -0.64 -4.02
CA ALA A 167 -1.13 -1.23 -3.66
C ALA A 167 -1.20 -2.74 -3.42
N SER A 168 -2.32 -3.39 -3.65
CA SER A 168 -2.51 -4.80 -3.28
C SER A 168 -1.63 -5.77 -4.03
N GLY A 169 -1.44 -5.53 -5.34
CA GLY A 169 -0.51 -6.29 -6.17
C GLY A 169 0.92 -6.18 -5.63
N TYR A 170 1.32 -4.98 -5.23
CA TYR A 170 2.63 -4.72 -4.60
C TYR A 170 2.78 -5.54 -3.31
N TRP A 171 1.81 -5.48 -2.39
CA TRP A 171 1.89 -6.18 -1.11
C TRP A 171 1.83 -7.70 -1.26
N ARG A 172 0.90 -8.23 -2.05
CA ARG A 172 0.80 -9.68 -2.35
C ARG A 172 2.05 -10.20 -3.07
N GLY A 173 2.73 -9.34 -3.82
CA GLY A 173 3.98 -9.64 -4.51
C GLY A 173 5.25 -9.43 -3.68
N ASN A 174 5.16 -9.10 -2.39
CA ASN A 174 6.30 -8.78 -1.52
C ASN A 174 7.23 -7.71 -2.12
N GLY A 175 6.64 -6.65 -2.69
CA GLY A 175 7.37 -5.54 -3.30
C GLY A 175 7.94 -5.83 -4.71
N ASN A 176 7.65 -6.98 -5.30
CA ASN A 176 8.09 -7.33 -6.66
C ASN A 176 7.08 -6.93 -7.76
N ARG A 177 6.10 -6.09 -7.45
CA ARG A 177 5.11 -5.56 -8.40
C ARG A 177 4.96 -4.07 -8.20
N GLN A 178 4.37 -3.38 -9.18
CA GLN A 178 3.97 -1.98 -9.02
C GLN A 178 2.55 -1.90 -8.44
N ALA A 179 2.24 -0.79 -7.78
CA ALA A 179 0.86 -0.41 -7.48
C ALA A 179 0.16 0.06 -8.76
N GLU A 180 -1.16 0.00 -8.76
CA GLU A 180 -1.99 0.49 -9.87
C GLU A 180 -2.58 1.86 -9.52
N ILE A 181 -2.82 2.68 -10.54
CA ILE A 181 -3.47 3.98 -10.39
C ILE A 181 -4.99 3.75 -10.36
N ASP A 182 -5.64 4.20 -9.28
CA ASP A 182 -7.09 4.21 -9.18
C ASP A 182 -7.62 5.58 -9.62
N GLY A 183 -7.83 5.74 -10.93
CA GLY A 183 -8.39 6.96 -11.50
C GLY A 183 -7.98 7.23 -12.95
N GLU A 184 -8.42 8.38 -13.45
CA GLU A 184 -8.14 8.84 -14.80
C GLU A 184 -6.93 9.78 -14.80
N ILE A 185 -5.91 9.49 -15.62
CA ILE A 185 -4.74 10.36 -15.78
C ILE A 185 -5.13 11.58 -16.61
N LEU A 186 -5.03 12.77 -16.01
CA LEU A 186 -5.37 14.05 -16.62
C LEU A 186 -4.18 14.74 -17.29
N TYR A 187 -2.98 14.53 -16.75
CA TYR A 187 -1.77 15.20 -17.19
C TYR A 187 -0.56 14.29 -17.04
N ARG A 188 0.33 14.30 -18.05
CA ARG A 188 1.62 13.63 -18.02
C ARG A 188 2.70 14.64 -18.38
N GLU A 189 3.72 14.70 -17.54
CA GLU A 189 4.92 15.50 -17.79
C GLU A 189 5.96 14.62 -18.49
N SER A 190 6.36 15.01 -19.70
CA SER A 190 7.30 14.24 -20.52
C SER A 190 8.76 14.46 -20.10
N ALA A 191 9.09 15.64 -19.58
CA ALA A 191 10.42 16.04 -19.13
C ALA A 191 10.34 17.05 -17.99
N PHE A 192 11.47 17.33 -17.32
CA PHE A 192 11.52 18.36 -16.30
C PHE A 192 11.20 19.75 -16.90
N PRO A 193 10.31 20.55 -16.28
CA PRO A 193 9.71 21.71 -16.95
C PRO A 193 10.58 22.97 -16.95
N LEU A 194 11.62 23.04 -16.11
CA LEU A 194 12.44 24.26 -15.99
C LEU A 194 13.72 24.14 -16.82
N ILE A 195 13.69 24.68 -18.03
CA ILE A 195 14.79 24.67 -19.00
C ILE A 195 15.78 25.80 -18.70
N GLY A 196 17.08 25.52 -18.85
CA GLY A 196 18.19 26.47 -18.64
C GLY A 196 19.00 26.23 -17.37
N GLY A 197 18.39 25.63 -16.34
CA GLY A 197 19.05 25.18 -15.11
C GLY A 197 19.00 23.66 -14.92
N SER A 198 18.54 22.91 -15.92
CA SER A 198 18.28 21.47 -15.82
C SER A 198 19.46 20.59 -16.21
N GLU A 199 20.55 21.19 -16.72
CA GLU A 199 21.76 20.47 -17.14
C GLU A 199 22.55 20.02 -15.91
N GLY A 200 22.30 18.78 -15.49
CA GLY A 200 22.99 18.16 -14.37
C GLY A 200 22.18 17.04 -13.74
N THR A 201 22.86 16.19 -12.96
CA THR A 201 22.23 15.09 -12.24
C THR A 201 21.24 15.64 -11.20
N ALA A 202 19.99 15.20 -11.30
CA ALA A 202 19.00 15.45 -10.27
C ALA A 202 19.37 14.66 -9.00
N LYS A 203 19.33 15.32 -7.84
CA LYS A 203 19.56 14.67 -6.55
C LYS A 203 18.46 15.06 -5.58
N PHE A 204 17.67 14.07 -5.20
CA PHE A 204 16.66 14.23 -4.17
C PHE A 204 17.30 14.35 -2.79
N ILE A 205 16.86 15.35 -2.02
CA ILE A 205 17.35 15.61 -0.66
C ILE A 205 16.34 15.09 0.36
N GLY A 206 15.03 15.27 0.11
CA GLY A 206 13.96 14.83 0.99
C GLY A 206 12.69 15.64 0.80
N TYR A 207 11.77 15.56 1.76
CA TYR A 207 10.60 16.41 1.83
C TYR A 207 10.19 16.66 3.27
N SER A 208 9.60 17.82 3.54
CA SER A 208 8.85 18.10 4.75
C SER A 208 7.36 18.05 4.46
N THR A 209 6.53 17.91 5.49
CA THR A 209 5.06 17.99 5.33
C THR A 209 4.50 19.09 6.20
N LYS A 210 3.51 19.81 5.66
CA LYS A 210 2.68 20.76 6.39
C LYS A 210 1.22 20.41 6.13
N ASP A 211 0.46 20.14 7.19
CA ASP A 211 -0.93 19.67 7.10
C ASP A 211 -1.12 18.44 6.19
N GLY A 212 -0.08 17.60 6.10
CA GLY A 212 -0.03 16.41 5.24
C GLY A 212 0.43 16.66 3.80
N LEU A 213 0.48 17.91 3.32
CA LEU A 213 1.00 18.24 1.99
C LEU A 213 2.54 18.27 2.00
N PRO A 214 3.22 17.58 1.06
CA PRO A 214 4.67 17.58 0.98
C PRO A 214 5.22 18.80 0.23
N SER A 215 6.37 19.28 0.70
CA SER A 215 7.27 20.18 -0.03
C SER A 215 8.56 19.41 -0.33
N PHE A 216 8.81 19.10 -1.60
CA PHE A 216 9.98 18.32 -2.04
C PHE A 216 11.21 19.21 -2.16
N ARG A 217 12.34 18.73 -1.65
CA ARG A 217 13.64 19.39 -1.75
C ARG A 217 14.59 18.56 -2.59
N TYR A 218 15.18 19.16 -3.62
CA TYR A 218 16.12 18.51 -4.51
C TYR A 218 17.08 19.52 -5.13
N SER A 219 18.23 19.03 -5.59
CA SER A 219 19.17 19.82 -6.39
C SER A 219 19.15 19.38 -7.84
N ARG A 220 19.22 20.33 -8.78
CA ARG A 220 19.37 20.04 -10.21
C ARG A 220 20.12 21.19 -10.89
N GLY A 221 21.16 20.87 -11.67
CA GLY A 221 21.99 21.86 -12.37
C GLY A 221 22.49 22.99 -11.46
N GLY A 222 22.86 22.68 -10.21
CA GLY A 222 23.31 23.65 -9.21
C GLY A 222 22.22 24.43 -8.48
N MET A 223 20.98 24.42 -8.98
CA MET A 223 19.83 24.99 -8.30
C MET A 223 19.40 24.11 -7.12
N GLN A 224 19.06 24.73 -5.99
CA GLN A 224 18.38 24.04 -4.88
C GLN A 224 16.90 24.40 -4.95
N VAL A 225 16.07 23.42 -5.24
CA VAL A 225 14.64 23.62 -5.47
C VAL A 225 13.84 23.07 -4.31
N VAL A 226 12.90 23.88 -3.82
CA VAL A 226 11.76 23.44 -3.02
C VAL A 226 10.51 23.57 -3.89
N GLU A 227 9.80 22.46 -4.08
CA GLU A 227 8.57 22.39 -4.88
C GLU A 227 7.41 21.91 -4.02
N THR A 228 6.30 22.65 -4.03
CA THR A 228 5.03 22.23 -3.41
C THR A 228 3.92 22.22 -4.45
N ILE A 229 3.18 21.11 -4.54
CA ILE A 229 2.07 20.96 -5.49
C ILE A 229 0.75 20.91 -4.73
N ARG A 230 -0.24 21.71 -5.16
CA ARG A 230 -1.57 21.82 -4.54
C ARG A 230 -2.67 21.79 -5.61
N PRO A 231 -3.88 21.32 -5.29
CA PRO A 231 -5.00 21.38 -6.23
C PRO A 231 -5.53 22.82 -6.32
N LEU A 232 -6.01 23.22 -7.49
CA LEU A 232 -6.90 24.39 -7.59
C LEU A 232 -8.22 24.12 -6.86
N ALA A 233 -8.82 25.17 -6.29
CA ALA A 233 -10.03 25.05 -5.48
C ALA A 233 -11.22 24.45 -6.24
N ASP A 234 -11.30 24.65 -7.55
CA ASP A 234 -12.33 24.12 -8.44
C ASP A 234 -11.99 22.73 -9.03
N GLY A 235 -10.80 22.20 -8.72
CA GLY A 235 -10.29 20.94 -9.27
C GLY A 235 -9.95 20.98 -10.76
N SER A 236 -9.90 22.16 -11.39
CA SER A 236 -9.60 22.34 -12.82
C SER A 236 -8.11 22.20 -13.16
N GLY A 237 -7.26 22.04 -12.15
CA GLY A 237 -5.82 22.16 -12.30
C GLY A 237 -5.04 21.95 -11.01
N ILE A 238 -3.75 22.26 -11.07
CA ILE A 238 -2.85 22.33 -9.91
C ILE A 238 -2.06 23.64 -9.92
N GLU A 239 -1.62 24.04 -8.74
CA GLU A 239 -0.57 25.03 -8.54
C GLU A 239 0.71 24.33 -8.12
N ARG A 240 1.82 24.72 -8.75
CA ARG A 240 3.17 24.31 -8.39
C ARG A 240 3.92 25.54 -7.91
N VAL A 241 4.22 25.57 -6.61
CA VAL A 241 4.98 26.66 -5.98
C VAL A 241 6.45 26.25 -5.94
N PHE A 242 7.29 27.06 -6.56
CA PHE A 242 8.74 26.87 -6.60
C PHE A 242 9.44 27.93 -5.77
N GLU A 243 10.39 27.49 -4.96
CA GLU A 243 11.40 28.34 -4.30
C GLU A 243 12.77 27.79 -4.68
N ILE A 244 13.62 28.63 -5.28
CA ILE A 244 14.88 28.20 -5.90
C ILE A 244 16.04 29.06 -5.40
N GLU A 245 16.99 28.42 -4.73
CA GLU A 245 18.30 29.03 -4.45
C GLU A 245 19.25 28.78 -5.64
N ASN A 246 20.16 29.74 -5.87
CA ASN A 246 21.07 29.76 -7.03
C ASN A 246 20.31 29.75 -8.37
N ALA A 247 19.15 30.38 -8.41
CA ALA A 247 18.32 30.46 -9.61
C ALA A 247 19.07 31.12 -10.78
N VAL A 248 18.94 30.51 -11.96
CA VAL A 248 19.40 31.04 -13.25
C VAL A 248 18.18 31.53 -14.05
N PRO A 249 18.36 32.23 -15.18
CA PRO A 249 17.24 32.44 -16.10
C PRO A 249 16.66 31.11 -16.57
N LEU A 250 15.33 30.99 -16.56
CA LEU A 250 14.63 29.75 -16.87
C LEU A 250 13.57 29.97 -17.95
N LYS A 251 13.37 28.97 -18.80
CA LYS A 251 12.16 28.84 -19.62
C LYS A 251 11.33 27.69 -19.08
N ILE A 252 10.04 27.93 -18.86
CA ILE A 252 9.09 26.91 -18.42
C ILE A 252 8.48 26.25 -19.66
N GLU A 253 8.63 24.93 -19.76
CA GLU A 253 7.99 24.11 -20.77
C GLU A 253 6.96 23.17 -20.12
N VAL A 254 5.73 23.20 -20.63
CA VAL A 254 4.60 22.44 -20.11
C VAL A 254 4.06 21.54 -21.21
N ALA A 255 3.81 20.28 -20.87
CA ALA A 255 3.27 19.32 -21.83
C ALA A 255 1.79 19.60 -22.13
N ALA A 256 1.37 19.34 -23.37
CA ALA A 256 -0.05 19.29 -23.68
C ALA A 256 -0.74 18.13 -22.91
N PRO A 257 -2.04 18.24 -22.57
CA PRO A 257 -2.98 19.31 -22.94
C PRO A 257 -3.01 20.51 -21.98
N ALA A 258 -2.13 20.54 -20.96
CA ALA A 258 -2.23 21.55 -19.92
C ALA A 258 -1.89 22.96 -20.44
N ARG A 259 -2.69 23.94 -20.01
CA ARG A 259 -2.36 25.37 -20.15
C ARG A 259 -1.66 25.85 -18.90
N ALA A 260 -0.72 26.77 -19.06
CA ALA A 260 0.16 27.19 -17.98
C ALA A 260 0.18 28.71 -17.83
N GLU A 261 0.06 29.17 -16.59
CA GLU A 261 0.22 30.57 -16.19
C GLU A 261 1.27 30.66 -15.09
N SER A 262 2.10 31.70 -15.12
CA SER A 262 3.08 31.95 -14.07
C SER A 262 2.76 33.25 -13.34
N SER A 263 2.92 33.25 -12.02
CA SER A 263 2.82 34.46 -11.19
C SER A 263 3.82 35.55 -11.58
N SER A 264 4.85 35.22 -12.37
CA SER A 264 5.85 36.15 -12.88
C SER A 264 5.44 36.86 -14.18
N GLY A 265 4.24 36.60 -14.70
CA GLY A 265 3.69 37.25 -15.90
C GLY A 265 4.12 36.64 -17.24
N GLY A 266 4.88 35.55 -17.23
CA GLY A 266 5.32 34.84 -18.43
C GLY A 266 6.07 33.55 -18.14
N LEU A 267 6.31 32.73 -19.17
CA LEU A 267 7.01 31.44 -19.06
C LEU A 267 8.53 31.56 -19.27
N ALA A 268 9.05 32.74 -19.62
CA ALA A 268 10.48 33.03 -19.61
C ALA A 268 10.78 33.89 -18.38
N LEU A 269 11.53 33.34 -17.43
CA LEU A 269 11.85 33.95 -16.15
C LEU A 269 13.29 34.45 -16.16
N THR A 270 13.49 35.68 -15.68
CA THR A 270 14.81 36.14 -15.25
C THR A 270 15.27 35.36 -14.02
N ALA A 271 16.57 35.37 -13.72
CA ALA A 271 17.10 34.74 -12.50
C ALA A 271 16.42 35.26 -11.22
N ALA A 272 16.03 36.53 -11.18
CA ALA A 272 15.32 37.11 -10.04
C ALA A 272 13.89 36.55 -9.89
N GLN A 273 13.14 36.45 -10.99
CA GLN A 273 11.80 35.84 -11.01
C GLN A 273 11.85 34.33 -10.72
N ALA A 274 12.91 33.65 -11.14
CA ALA A 274 13.09 32.22 -10.91
C ALA A 274 13.34 31.85 -9.44
N LYS A 275 13.73 32.80 -8.57
CA LYS A 275 13.93 32.53 -7.14
C LYS A 275 12.65 32.09 -6.43
N SER A 276 11.51 32.61 -6.82
CA SER A 276 10.21 32.18 -6.29
C SER A 276 9.10 32.53 -7.26
N PHE A 277 8.32 31.54 -7.67
CA PHE A 277 7.16 31.72 -8.53
C PHE A 277 6.14 30.59 -8.34
N THR A 278 4.90 30.86 -8.71
CA THR A 278 3.85 29.86 -8.83
C THR A 278 3.58 29.59 -10.29
N LEU A 279 3.50 28.32 -10.67
CA LEU A 279 3.07 27.83 -11.98
C LEU A 279 1.71 27.16 -11.82
N THR A 280 0.68 27.76 -12.40
CA THR A 280 -0.67 27.23 -12.41
C THR A 280 -0.90 26.46 -13.69
N LEU A 281 -1.31 25.20 -13.57
CA LEU A 281 -1.63 24.31 -14.69
C LEU A 281 -3.12 24.02 -14.73
N HIS A 282 -3.77 24.26 -15.87
CA HIS A 282 -5.17 23.94 -16.12
C HIS A 282 -5.29 22.78 -17.10
N TRP A 283 -6.20 21.83 -16.84
CA TRP A 283 -6.40 20.65 -17.69
C TRP A 283 -7.19 20.94 -18.98
N LYS A 284 -7.86 22.10 -19.06
CA LYS A 284 -8.71 22.55 -20.18
C LYS A 284 -8.47 24.04 -20.47
#